data_AF-A0A933XHN5-F1
#
_entry.id   AF-A0A933XHN5-F1
#
_cell.length_a   1.000
_cell.length_b   1.000
_cell.length_c   1.000
_cell.angle_alpha   90.00
_cell.angle_beta   90.00
_cell.angle_gamma   90.00
#
_symmetry.space_group_name_H-M   'P 1'
#
loop_
_entity.id
_entity.type
_entity.pdbx_description
1 polymer ?
#
loop_
_entity_poly.entity_id
_entity_poly.type
_entity_poly.pdbx_seq_one_letter_code
_entity_poly.pdbx_strand_id
1 'polypeptide(L)'
;MNIKLQKKTLVNVLGVVYAHVKTGDGGDLYLTRFAEQYQKHFDTQNWYEPEWFNSHRIKLKGTGSVYKLPTKEVDGKSLNLVYKNCRVGEDVPLDTHTLQEFCDAEFNSPWEEFSLVMELREGQYGPKYLKINTQHPMVIYVPPEKMQIWQSGRSKAKINRIRAKHPGIDVDILKQYKMIYEWIEGHNLPEVFEHINIEEGERMRHLKEINGLVMTDLNKKGFLVADMKPEHIIISEHDTERIKETGLAQKGASHNDQIYHLYNLIAAGKYSLVDYELLLRTPGHEDEVKNSRRHSYLDDQRDRFIPTPLPDHLTSMEIFGVPYIYGHAESTGGHLWVVGKNARLFDYFLPERWRKTPSIKLSETKEIFYTITKDNIHLVWETSRVGEMPDEEGERYNPKIREFGINSPFEEFAIAYELNRTGIPCVYVRAVYMTGTSKLEASADTRKYESHKNIPDPEGNPILHESHNYITIRGYYNGPDQWVARQTGPLYTPVDLAKAVKRGLIDEAQCRMLLKKVKENLMDNNYDGSLLKLNDLLLAVDGKGEIVRDSSGNPLVIICNFELIWKSSE
;
A
#
# COMPACT_ATOMS: atom_id res chain seq x y z
N MET A 1 -23.49 24.35 -25.03
CA MET A 1 -22.46 24.37 -23.96
C MET A 1 -21.65 23.08 -24.10
N ASN A 2 -20.39 23.17 -24.55
CA ASN A 2 -19.52 22.01 -24.71
C ASN A 2 -19.13 21.51 -23.30
N ILE A 3 -19.73 20.40 -22.87
CA ILE A 3 -19.28 19.68 -21.67
C ILE A 3 -17.91 19.09 -22.00
N LYS A 4 -16.85 19.75 -21.52
CA LYS A 4 -15.51 19.16 -21.47
C LYS A 4 -15.65 17.90 -20.61
N LEU A 5 -15.63 16.71 -21.21
CA LEU A 5 -15.55 15.47 -20.43
C LEU A 5 -14.32 15.58 -19.53
N GLN A 6 -14.55 15.68 -18.22
CA GLN A 6 -13.46 15.60 -17.26
C GLN A 6 -12.83 14.21 -17.39
N LYS A 7 -11.51 14.18 -17.58
CA LYS A 7 -10.75 12.93 -17.70
C LYS A 7 -10.92 12.16 -16.39
N LYS A 8 -11.62 11.03 -16.46
CA LYS A 8 -11.81 10.09 -15.37
C LYS A 8 -10.67 9.09 -15.42
N THR A 9 -9.96 8.91 -14.31
CA THR A 9 -8.87 7.94 -14.18
C THR A 9 -9.23 6.93 -13.11
N LEU A 10 -8.94 5.65 -13.31
CA LEU A 10 -9.12 4.64 -12.27
C LEU A 10 -7.86 4.53 -11.43
N VAL A 11 -8.00 4.60 -10.11
CA VAL A 11 -6.90 4.44 -9.16
C VAL A 11 -7.25 3.35 -8.15
N ASN A 12 -6.27 2.55 -7.76
CA ASN A 12 -6.44 1.55 -6.71
C ASN A 12 -5.66 1.99 -5.47
N VAL A 13 -6.36 2.13 -4.35
CA VAL A 13 -5.75 2.54 -3.07
C VAL A 13 -6.20 1.55 -1.99
N LEU A 14 -5.23 0.81 -1.43
CA LEU A 14 -5.47 -0.27 -0.44
C LEU A 14 -6.48 -1.33 -0.89
N GLY A 15 -6.46 -1.70 -2.17
CA GLY A 15 -7.36 -2.72 -2.72
C GLY A 15 -8.76 -2.19 -3.03
N VAL A 16 -9.03 -0.90 -2.76
CA VAL A 16 -10.27 -0.25 -3.19
C VAL A 16 -10.02 0.49 -4.49
N VAL A 17 -10.84 0.18 -5.50
CA VAL A 17 -10.83 0.87 -6.79
C VAL A 17 -11.69 2.12 -6.70
N TYR A 18 -11.11 3.25 -7.10
CA TYR A 18 -11.77 4.55 -7.18
C TYR A 18 -11.78 5.06 -8.62
N ALA A 19 -12.89 5.66 -9.00
CA ALA A 19 -12.91 6.63 -10.08
C ALA A 19 -12.43 7.98 -9.55
N HIS A 20 -11.27 8.44 -10.03
CA HIS A 20 -10.73 9.75 -9.73
C HIS A 20 -11.17 10.77 -10.77
N VAL A 21 -11.70 11.90 -10.28
CA VAL A 21 -12.20 13.01 -11.10
C VAL A 21 -11.78 14.33 -10.47
N LYS A 22 -11.33 15.29 -11.29
CA LYS A 22 -11.09 16.67 -10.86
C LYS A 22 -12.40 17.44 -10.75
N THR A 23 -12.63 18.13 -9.65
CA THR A 23 -13.84 18.94 -9.46
C THR A 23 -13.75 20.31 -10.13
N GLY A 24 -14.91 20.94 -10.37
CA GLY A 24 -14.98 22.28 -10.97
C GLY A 24 -14.33 23.38 -10.14
N ASP A 25 -14.19 23.17 -8.83
CA ASP A 25 -13.46 24.05 -7.91
C ASP A 25 -11.94 23.79 -7.88
N GLY A 26 -11.44 22.75 -8.57
CA GLY A 26 -10.02 22.40 -8.63
C GLY A 26 -9.56 21.35 -7.61
N GLY A 27 -10.48 20.82 -6.78
CA GLY A 27 -10.23 19.68 -5.89
C GLY A 27 -10.22 18.32 -6.59
N ASP A 28 -10.18 17.27 -5.77
CA ASP A 28 -10.15 15.86 -6.18
C ASP A 28 -11.32 15.08 -5.58
N LEU A 29 -12.06 14.34 -6.42
CA LEU A 29 -13.09 13.38 -6.01
C LEU A 29 -12.63 11.97 -6.32
N TYR A 30 -12.77 11.08 -5.33
CA TYR A 30 -12.51 9.66 -5.46
C TYR A 30 -13.80 8.91 -5.15
N LEU A 31 -14.46 8.43 -6.21
CA LEU A 31 -15.74 7.74 -6.12
C LEU A 31 -15.52 6.23 -6.05
N THR A 32 -16.16 5.57 -5.10
CA THR A 32 -16.20 4.11 -5.06
C THR A 32 -17.22 3.56 -6.06
N ARG A 33 -17.24 2.23 -6.23
CA ARG A 33 -18.28 1.53 -7.01
C ARG A 33 -19.72 1.85 -6.56
N PHE A 34 -19.92 2.25 -5.30
CA PHE A 34 -21.25 2.57 -4.77
C PHE A 34 -21.73 3.96 -5.21
N ALA A 35 -20.80 4.88 -5.46
CA ALA A 35 -21.06 6.25 -5.85
C ALA A 35 -21.05 6.47 -7.37
N GLU A 36 -20.42 5.58 -8.14
CA GLU A 36 -20.22 5.76 -9.59
C GLU A 36 -21.51 6.02 -10.36
N GLN A 37 -22.57 5.25 -10.09
CA GLN A 37 -23.89 5.43 -10.72
C GLN A 37 -24.57 6.77 -10.37
N TYR A 38 -24.11 7.43 -9.30
CA TYR A 38 -24.64 8.68 -8.79
C TYR A 38 -23.65 9.84 -8.97
N GLN A 39 -22.67 9.72 -9.87
CA GLN A 39 -21.57 10.69 -10.03
C GLN A 39 -22.04 12.15 -10.08
N LYS A 40 -23.12 12.46 -10.82
CA LYS A 40 -23.67 13.83 -10.91
C LYS A 40 -24.10 14.40 -9.55
N HIS A 41 -24.60 13.57 -8.64
CA HIS A 41 -24.98 14.02 -7.29
C HIS A 41 -23.77 14.48 -6.47
N PHE A 42 -22.58 13.97 -6.79
CA PHE A 42 -21.34 14.27 -6.08
C PHE A 42 -20.55 15.44 -6.66
N ASP A 43 -21.02 16.07 -7.74
CA ASP A 43 -20.53 17.38 -8.15
C ASP A 43 -20.66 18.36 -6.99
N THR A 44 -19.60 19.11 -6.67
CA THR A 44 -19.56 19.93 -5.44
C THR A 44 -20.68 20.97 -5.38
N GLN A 45 -21.19 21.41 -6.53
CA GLN A 45 -22.37 22.29 -6.64
C GLN A 45 -23.67 21.70 -6.09
N ASN A 46 -23.76 20.37 -6.03
CA ASN A 46 -24.97 19.63 -5.64
C ASN A 46 -25.01 19.24 -4.17
N TRP A 47 -23.94 19.43 -3.41
CA TRP A 47 -23.95 19.07 -1.98
C TRP A 47 -23.01 19.94 -1.13
N TYR A 48 -21.88 20.38 -1.66
CA TYR A 48 -20.86 21.14 -0.94
C TYR A 48 -20.85 22.64 -1.28
N GLU A 49 -21.82 23.11 -2.08
CA GLU A 49 -22.01 24.52 -2.36
C GLU A 49 -22.32 25.28 -1.05
N PRO A 50 -21.65 26.40 -0.73
CA PRO A 50 -21.69 27.02 0.58
C PRO A 50 -23.10 27.33 1.12
N GLU A 51 -24.01 27.88 0.32
CA GLU A 51 -25.36 28.21 0.75
C GLU A 51 -26.15 26.93 1.04
N TRP A 52 -26.12 25.97 0.11
CA TRP A 52 -26.79 24.68 0.29
C TRP A 52 -26.27 23.93 1.52
N PHE A 53 -24.96 23.77 1.63
CA PHE A 53 -24.32 23.00 2.70
C PHE A 53 -24.63 23.57 4.08
N ASN A 54 -24.58 24.90 4.24
CA ASN A 54 -24.81 25.52 5.55
C ASN A 54 -26.29 25.52 5.96
N SER A 55 -27.21 25.57 5.00
CA SER A 55 -28.66 25.58 5.26
C SER A 55 -29.27 24.19 5.47
N HIS A 56 -28.70 23.15 4.85
CA HIS A 56 -29.29 21.79 4.85
C HIS A 56 -28.56 20.77 5.71
N ARG A 57 -27.33 21.05 6.18
CA ARG A 57 -26.61 20.12 7.05
C ARG A 57 -27.25 20.06 8.44
N ILE A 58 -27.46 18.85 8.94
CA ILE A 58 -27.95 18.59 10.29
C ILE A 58 -26.82 17.92 11.06
N LYS A 59 -26.34 18.56 12.13
CA LYS A 59 -25.29 17.96 12.97
C LYS A 59 -25.87 16.75 13.71
N LEU A 60 -25.19 15.61 13.63
CA LEU A 60 -25.57 14.40 14.36
C LEU A 60 -25.06 14.47 15.81
N LYS A 61 -25.78 13.82 16.73
CA LYS A 61 -25.36 13.72 18.15
C LYS A 61 -23.99 13.01 18.23
N GLY A 62 -23.08 13.53 19.04
CA GLY A 62 -21.73 12.99 19.23
C GLY A 62 -20.66 14.07 19.42
N THR A 63 -19.43 13.64 19.68
CA THR A 63 -18.25 14.51 19.88
C THR A 63 -17.61 14.95 18.57
N GLY A 64 -17.87 14.24 17.47
CA GLY A 64 -17.33 14.53 16.14
C GLY A 64 -18.07 15.61 15.34
N SER A 65 -17.46 16.04 14.24
CA SER A 65 -18.08 16.91 13.23
C SER A 65 -18.73 16.08 12.13
N VAL A 66 -19.80 15.36 12.47
CA VAL A 66 -20.56 14.49 11.55
C VAL A 66 -21.93 15.11 11.28
N TYR A 67 -22.34 15.12 10.01
CA TYR A 67 -23.57 15.76 9.58
C TYR A 67 -24.37 14.86 8.64
N LYS A 68 -25.70 14.87 8.77
CA LYS A 68 -26.62 14.42 7.71
C LYS A 68 -26.81 15.56 6.72
N LEU A 69 -26.75 15.26 5.43
CA LEU A 69 -26.84 16.25 4.37
C LEU A 69 -27.53 15.66 3.13
N PRO A 70 -28.66 16.23 2.66
CA PRO A 70 -29.22 15.86 1.37
C PRO A 70 -28.45 16.52 0.21
N THR A 71 -28.35 15.82 -0.92
CA THR A 71 -27.93 16.45 -2.19
C THR A 71 -29.06 17.32 -2.74
N LYS A 72 -28.74 18.31 -3.57
CA LYS A 72 -29.68 18.91 -4.50
C LYS A 72 -30.32 17.81 -5.36
N GLU A 73 -31.51 18.11 -5.86
CA GLU A 73 -32.20 17.21 -6.75
C GLU A 73 -31.46 17.12 -8.08
N VAL A 74 -31.11 15.90 -8.48
CA VAL A 74 -30.50 15.59 -9.77
C VAL A 74 -31.31 14.46 -10.38
N ASP A 75 -31.78 14.65 -11.62
CA ASP A 75 -32.59 13.68 -12.35
C ASP A 75 -33.81 13.17 -11.54
N GLY A 76 -34.48 14.06 -10.77
CA GLY A 76 -35.66 13.73 -9.97
C GLY A 76 -35.37 13.05 -8.61
N LYS A 77 -34.10 12.91 -8.22
CA LYS A 77 -33.69 12.22 -7.00
C LYS A 77 -32.82 13.11 -6.12
N SER A 78 -32.96 12.97 -4.80
CA SER A 78 -32.01 13.48 -3.81
C SER A 78 -31.45 12.31 -3.01
N LEU A 79 -30.16 12.38 -2.65
CA LEU A 79 -29.51 11.37 -1.81
C LEU A 79 -29.29 11.95 -0.41
N ASN A 80 -29.60 11.16 0.62
CA ASN A 80 -29.22 11.46 1.99
C ASN A 80 -27.81 10.93 2.26
N LEU A 81 -26.91 11.83 2.65
CA LEU A 81 -25.51 11.55 2.88
C LEU A 81 -25.15 11.73 4.35
N VAL A 82 -24.14 10.99 4.80
CA VAL A 82 -23.37 11.31 6.00
C VAL A 82 -22.06 11.96 5.56
N TYR A 83 -21.86 13.19 5.99
CA TYR A 83 -20.64 13.96 5.79
C TYR A 83 -19.79 13.93 7.06
N LYS A 84 -18.50 13.59 6.90
CA LYS A 84 -17.51 13.58 7.98
C LYS A 84 -16.20 14.22 7.54
N ASN A 85 -15.61 15.03 8.41
CA ASN A 85 -14.21 15.44 8.25
C ASN A 85 -13.30 14.35 8.82
N CYS A 86 -12.34 13.88 8.02
CA CYS A 86 -11.36 12.90 8.48
C CYS A 86 -10.38 13.52 9.47
N ARG A 87 -10.24 12.86 10.62
CA ARG A 87 -9.40 13.27 11.75
C ARG A 87 -8.00 12.67 11.72
N VAL A 88 -7.60 12.14 10.57
CA VAL A 88 -6.28 11.53 10.34
C VAL A 88 -5.16 12.41 10.91
N GLY A 89 -4.35 11.85 11.80
CA GLY A 89 -3.22 12.54 12.44
C GLY A 89 -3.55 13.46 13.61
N GLU A 90 -4.82 13.63 14.01
CA GLU A 90 -5.22 14.33 15.24
C GLU A 90 -4.97 13.48 16.50
N ASP A 91 -5.16 14.08 17.68
CA ASP A 91 -5.16 13.38 18.95
C ASP A 91 -6.49 12.65 19.22
N VAL A 92 -6.37 11.38 19.57
CA VAL A 92 -7.50 10.55 20.01
C VAL A 92 -7.74 10.89 21.49
N PRO A 93 -8.94 11.38 21.86
CA PRO A 93 -9.25 11.67 23.27
C PRO A 93 -9.19 10.40 24.13
N LEU A 94 -8.49 10.44 25.27
CA LEU A 94 -8.18 9.29 26.12
C LEU A 94 -9.33 8.83 27.04
N ASP A 95 -10.54 9.37 26.89
CA ASP A 95 -11.62 9.22 27.88
C ASP A 95 -12.35 7.86 27.84
N THR A 96 -11.91 6.89 27.03
CA THR A 96 -12.55 5.56 26.96
C THR A 96 -11.68 4.42 27.46
N HIS A 97 -12.24 3.58 28.32
CA HIS A 97 -11.59 2.43 28.96
C HIS A 97 -10.93 1.45 27.96
N THR A 98 -11.48 1.32 26.75
CA THR A 98 -10.93 0.45 25.69
C THR A 98 -9.64 1.00 25.09
N LEU A 99 -9.42 2.33 25.09
CA LEU A 99 -8.17 2.94 24.62
C LEU A 99 -6.98 2.65 25.54
N GLN A 100 -7.21 2.28 26.81
CA GLN A 100 -6.11 1.86 27.71
C GLN A 100 -5.48 0.53 27.28
N GLU A 101 -6.23 -0.35 26.60
CA GLU A 101 -5.68 -1.58 26.00
C GLU A 101 -4.97 -1.30 24.66
N PHE A 102 -5.29 -0.19 24.02
CA PHE A 102 -4.74 0.26 22.73
C PHE A 102 -4.12 1.66 22.87
N CYS A 103 -3.13 1.80 23.77
CA CYS A 103 -2.44 3.07 24.07
C CYS A 103 -1.88 3.82 22.84
N ASP A 104 -1.81 3.16 21.67
CA ASP A 104 -1.34 3.70 20.40
C ASP A 104 -2.42 3.81 19.31
N ALA A 105 -3.72 3.77 19.65
CA ALA A 105 -4.79 3.91 18.65
C ALA A 105 -4.69 5.27 17.92
N GLU A 106 -4.76 5.24 16.59
CA GLU A 106 -4.71 6.42 15.73
C GLU A 106 -5.92 6.45 14.81
N PHE A 107 -6.43 7.65 14.51
CA PHE A 107 -7.47 7.81 13.50
C PHE A 107 -6.97 7.31 12.14
N ASN A 108 -7.76 6.46 11.51
CA ASN A 108 -7.52 5.97 10.16
C ASN A 108 -7.45 7.14 9.15
N SER A 109 -6.58 7.02 8.16
CA SER A 109 -6.69 7.82 6.93
C SER A 109 -8.00 7.52 6.21
N PRO A 110 -8.50 8.43 5.34
CA PRO A 110 -9.78 8.20 4.67
C PRO A 110 -9.77 6.92 3.83
N TRP A 111 -8.62 6.58 3.25
CA TRP A 111 -8.42 5.37 2.45
C TRP A 111 -8.34 4.10 3.29
N GLU A 112 -7.69 4.14 4.46
CA GLU A 112 -7.69 3.03 5.42
C GLU A 112 -9.10 2.71 5.87
N GLU A 113 -9.84 3.73 6.29
CA GLU A 113 -11.20 3.57 6.79
C GLU A 113 -12.10 2.95 5.72
N PHE A 114 -12.09 3.49 4.49
CA PHE A 114 -12.85 2.91 3.38
C PHE A 114 -12.44 1.47 3.06
N SER A 115 -11.14 1.18 3.04
CA SER A 115 -10.61 -0.17 2.80
C SER A 115 -11.10 -1.16 3.86
N LEU A 116 -10.98 -0.82 5.14
CA LEU A 116 -11.41 -1.68 6.25
C LEU A 116 -12.94 -1.86 6.27
N VAL A 117 -13.71 -0.81 5.98
CA VAL A 117 -15.18 -0.90 5.89
C VAL A 117 -15.60 -1.81 4.74
N MET A 118 -14.95 -1.70 3.57
CA MET A 118 -15.24 -2.58 2.44
C MET A 118 -14.89 -4.03 2.75
N GLU A 119 -13.73 -4.27 3.37
CA GLU A 119 -13.29 -5.61 3.76
C GLU A 119 -14.23 -6.25 4.79
N LEU A 120 -14.60 -5.51 5.84
CA LEU A 120 -15.58 -5.93 6.85
C LEU A 120 -16.92 -6.29 6.19
N ARG A 121 -17.39 -5.43 5.27
CA ARG A 121 -18.65 -5.63 4.53
C ARG A 121 -18.62 -6.86 3.63
N GLU A 122 -17.51 -7.11 2.95
CA GLU A 122 -17.33 -8.30 2.10
C GLU A 122 -17.33 -9.58 2.93
N GLY A 123 -16.91 -9.50 4.20
CA GLY A 123 -17.12 -10.52 5.22
C GLY A 123 -16.42 -11.84 4.92
N GLN A 124 -15.33 -11.81 4.13
CA GLN A 124 -14.56 -12.99 3.72
C GLN A 124 -13.83 -13.65 4.89
N TYR A 125 -13.38 -12.84 5.86
CA TYR A 125 -12.76 -13.32 7.09
C TYR A 125 -13.82 -13.72 8.14
N GLY A 126 -13.52 -14.74 8.92
CA GLY A 126 -14.38 -15.24 9.99
C GLY A 126 -15.63 -15.98 9.49
N PRO A 127 -16.63 -16.21 10.36
CA PRO A 127 -17.78 -17.04 10.04
C PRO A 127 -18.67 -16.45 8.93
N LYS A 128 -18.98 -17.21 7.88
CA LYS A 128 -19.78 -16.73 6.72
C LYS A 128 -21.24 -16.41 7.03
N TYR A 129 -21.81 -17.03 8.06
CA TYR A 129 -23.20 -16.81 8.46
C TYR A 129 -23.38 -15.48 9.21
N LEU A 130 -22.32 -14.95 9.80
CA LEU A 130 -22.31 -13.66 10.47
C LEU A 130 -22.02 -12.58 9.42
N LYS A 131 -22.87 -11.56 9.33
CA LYS A 131 -22.64 -10.40 8.46
C LYS A 131 -22.79 -9.14 9.31
N ILE A 132 -21.86 -8.22 9.15
CA ILE A 132 -21.90 -6.91 9.80
C ILE A 132 -22.36 -5.91 8.74
N ASN A 133 -23.53 -5.32 8.91
CA ASN A 133 -24.01 -4.31 7.97
C ASN A 133 -23.30 -2.98 8.27
N THR A 134 -22.88 -2.30 7.21
CA THR A 134 -22.19 -1.00 7.29
C THR A 134 -22.85 0.01 6.36
N GLN A 135 -22.50 1.28 6.50
CA GLN A 135 -22.80 2.29 5.49
C GLN A 135 -22.00 1.98 4.22
N HIS A 136 -22.55 2.34 3.05
CA HIS A 136 -21.74 2.34 1.85
C HIS A 136 -20.75 3.51 1.88
N PRO A 137 -19.43 3.25 1.80
CA PRO A 137 -18.45 4.32 1.59
C PRO A 137 -18.59 4.86 0.17
N MET A 138 -19.07 6.10 0.03
CA MET A 138 -19.45 6.66 -1.27
C MET A 138 -18.27 7.38 -1.92
N VAL A 139 -17.77 8.41 -1.26
CA VAL A 139 -16.84 9.37 -1.87
C VAL A 139 -15.83 9.87 -0.83
N ILE A 140 -14.59 10.04 -1.28
CA ILE A 140 -13.61 10.87 -0.59
C ILE A 140 -13.38 12.12 -1.45
N TYR A 141 -13.70 13.28 -0.89
CA TYR A 141 -13.48 14.58 -1.50
C TYR A 141 -12.30 15.28 -0.81
N VAL A 142 -11.36 15.74 -1.62
CA VAL A 142 -10.18 16.49 -1.20
C VAL A 142 -10.28 17.89 -1.81
N PRO A 143 -10.70 18.90 -1.03
CA PRO A 143 -10.80 20.27 -1.51
C PRO A 143 -9.46 20.82 -2.01
N PRO A 144 -9.46 21.80 -2.92
CA PRO A 144 -8.23 22.42 -3.43
C PRO A 144 -7.47 23.22 -2.36
N GLU A 145 -8.17 23.69 -1.32
CA GLU A 145 -7.56 24.53 -0.29
C GLU A 145 -6.54 23.77 0.56
N LYS A 146 -5.42 24.45 0.85
CA LYS A 146 -4.42 23.99 1.81
C LYS A 146 -4.58 24.73 3.12
N MET A 147 -4.62 23.98 4.21
CA MET A 147 -4.58 24.49 5.57
C MET A 147 -3.15 24.92 5.95
N GLN A 148 -3.03 25.75 6.98
CA GLN A 148 -1.81 25.94 7.73
C GLN A 148 -1.62 24.82 8.76
N ILE A 149 -0.37 24.52 9.16
CA ILE A 149 -0.07 23.41 10.10
C ILE A 149 -0.84 23.55 11.42
N TRP A 150 -0.93 24.76 11.97
CA TRP A 150 -1.65 24.99 13.23
C TRP A 150 -3.18 24.84 13.08
N GLN A 151 -3.73 25.04 11.87
CA GLN A 151 -5.16 24.89 11.60
C GLN A 151 -5.57 23.41 11.50
N SER A 152 -4.65 22.52 11.15
CA SER A 152 -4.99 21.11 10.96
C SER A 152 -5.20 20.37 12.27
N GLY A 153 -4.59 20.82 13.38
CA GLY A 153 -4.58 20.08 14.65
C GLY A 153 -3.84 18.74 14.58
N ARG A 154 -3.09 18.47 13.50
CA ARG A 154 -2.47 17.17 13.22
C ARG A 154 -1.01 17.12 13.64
N SER A 155 -0.61 15.99 14.19
CA SER A 155 0.78 15.69 14.50
C SER A 155 1.54 15.19 13.27
N LYS A 156 2.68 15.83 12.97
CA LYS A 156 3.61 15.36 11.93
C LYS A 156 4.08 13.92 12.18
N ALA A 157 4.30 13.55 13.44
CA ALA A 157 4.73 12.21 13.80
C ALA A 157 3.66 11.17 13.47
N LYS A 158 2.38 11.46 13.78
CA LYS A 158 1.23 10.60 13.45
C LYS A 158 1.02 10.46 11.95
N ILE A 159 1.03 11.57 11.21
CA ILE A 159 0.95 11.54 9.75
C ILE A 159 2.09 10.73 9.13
N ASN A 160 3.31 10.85 9.67
CA ASN A 160 4.43 10.02 9.24
C ASN A 160 4.23 8.55 9.56
N ARG A 161 3.64 8.19 10.72
CA ARG A 161 3.28 6.81 11.06
C ARG A 161 2.19 6.25 10.15
N ILE A 162 1.15 7.01 9.83
CA ILE A 162 0.07 6.61 8.91
C ILE A 162 0.63 6.39 7.50
N ARG A 163 1.48 7.31 7.00
CA ARG A 163 2.26 7.11 5.76
C ARG A 163 3.18 5.87 5.86
N ALA A 164 3.74 5.61 7.05
CA ALA A 164 4.57 4.43 7.33
C ALA A 164 3.77 3.14 7.56
N LYS A 165 2.46 3.19 7.82
CA LYS A 165 1.57 2.02 7.93
C LYS A 165 0.92 1.69 6.58
N HIS A 166 0.52 2.72 5.82
CA HIS A 166 -0.16 2.60 4.53
C HIS A 166 0.60 3.32 3.42
N PRO A 167 1.57 2.62 2.82
CA PRO A 167 2.37 3.17 1.76
C PRO A 167 1.53 3.26 0.49
N GLY A 168 1.50 4.43 -0.15
CA GLY A 168 0.79 4.68 -1.41
C GLY A 168 -0.42 5.57 -1.26
N ILE A 169 -0.70 5.91 -0.01
CA ILE A 169 -1.66 6.91 0.41
C ILE A 169 -0.86 8.18 0.73
N ASP A 170 -0.86 9.16 -0.18
CA ASP A 170 -0.37 10.49 0.17
C ASP A 170 -1.42 11.21 1.03
N VAL A 171 -1.31 11.02 2.36
CA VAL A 171 -1.97 11.89 3.32
C VAL A 171 -1.13 13.15 3.47
N ASP A 172 -1.54 14.23 2.83
CA ASP A 172 -0.98 15.56 3.04
C ASP A 172 -1.56 16.13 4.34
N ILE A 173 -0.67 16.45 5.28
CA ILE A 173 -1.01 17.06 6.57
C ILE A 173 -1.79 18.37 6.42
N LEU A 174 -1.59 19.08 5.29
CA LEU A 174 -2.21 20.36 5.00
C LEU A 174 -3.54 20.23 4.24
N LYS A 175 -3.89 19.05 3.72
CA LYS A 175 -5.14 18.86 2.98
C LYS A 175 -6.28 18.42 3.88
N GLN A 176 -7.48 18.90 3.60
CA GLN A 176 -8.69 18.36 4.21
C GLN A 176 -9.13 17.10 3.45
N TYR A 177 -9.66 16.14 4.19
CA TYR A 177 -10.26 14.95 3.60
C TYR A 177 -11.70 14.87 4.11
N LYS A 178 -12.65 14.93 3.19
CA LYS A 178 -14.09 14.91 3.47
C LYS A 178 -14.61 13.56 3.01
N MET A 179 -15.09 12.78 3.97
CA MET A 179 -15.58 11.44 3.73
C MET A 179 -17.10 11.46 3.68
N ILE A 180 -17.65 10.78 2.68
CA ILE A 180 -19.08 10.72 2.42
C ILE A 180 -19.51 9.27 2.45
N TYR A 181 -20.50 8.98 3.30
CA TYR A 181 -21.18 7.70 3.39
C TYR A 181 -22.64 7.84 3.00
N GLU A 182 -23.26 6.75 2.58
CA GLU A 182 -24.71 6.69 2.45
C GLU A 182 -25.38 6.75 3.83
N TRP A 183 -26.48 7.50 3.95
CA TRP A 183 -27.29 7.52 5.15
C TRP A 183 -28.01 6.17 5.35
N ILE A 184 -27.97 5.64 6.57
CA ILE A 184 -28.78 4.48 6.97
C ILE A 184 -29.99 4.99 7.73
N GLU A 185 -31.18 4.65 7.25
CA GLU A 185 -32.43 4.96 7.96
C GLU A 185 -32.59 4.04 9.17
N GLY A 186 -32.76 4.66 10.34
CA GLY A 186 -32.91 3.97 11.62
C GLY A 186 -32.52 4.83 12.81
N HIS A 187 -32.56 4.21 13.99
CA HIS A 187 -32.27 4.84 15.27
C HIS A 187 -31.03 4.19 15.90
N ASN A 188 -30.20 4.99 16.58
CA ASN A 188 -29.10 4.43 17.36
C ASN A 188 -29.62 3.69 18.60
N LEU A 189 -28.80 2.83 19.19
CA LEU A 189 -29.24 1.98 20.28
C LEU A 189 -29.82 2.77 21.49
N PRO A 190 -29.19 3.86 21.97
CA PRO A 190 -29.80 4.71 23.00
C PRO A 190 -31.19 5.25 22.62
N GLU A 191 -31.37 5.74 21.39
CA GLU A 191 -32.66 6.23 20.89
C GLU A 191 -33.73 5.13 20.88
N VAL A 192 -33.37 3.89 20.51
CA VAL A 192 -34.30 2.75 20.59
C VAL A 192 -34.77 2.53 22.04
N PHE A 193 -33.87 2.65 23.03
CA PHE A 193 -34.21 2.53 24.45
C PHE A 193 -35.02 3.70 25.01
N GLU A 194 -35.13 4.83 24.31
CA GLU A 194 -36.09 5.90 24.67
C GLU A 194 -37.55 5.42 24.49
N HIS A 195 -37.78 4.37 23.69
CA HIS A 195 -39.09 3.77 23.46
C HIS A 195 -39.40 2.57 24.37
N ILE A 196 -38.49 2.22 25.29
CA ILE A 196 -38.63 1.11 26.23
C ILE A 196 -38.69 1.68 27.64
N ASN A 197 -39.81 1.43 28.33
CA ASN A 197 -40.06 1.99 29.67
C ASN A 197 -39.38 1.14 30.77
N ILE A 198 -38.09 1.40 30.99
CA ILE A 198 -37.25 0.78 32.01
C ILE A 198 -36.47 1.85 32.80
N GLU A 199 -36.00 1.48 33.99
CA GLU A 199 -35.18 2.36 34.81
C GLU A 199 -33.80 2.61 34.19
N GLU A 200 -33.20 3.77 34.48
CA GLU A 200 -31.92 4.21 33.91
C GLU A 200 -30.79 3.20 34.16
N GLY A 201 -30.72 2.61 35.37
CA GLY A 201 -29.69 1.61 35.69
C GLY A 201 -29.82 0.33 34.87
N GLU A 202 -31.05 -0.11 34.61
CA GLU A 202 -31.34 -1.27 33.77
C GLU A 202 -31.06 -0.98 32.30
N ARG A 203 -31.43 0.21 31.81
CA ARG A 203 -31.09 0.70 30.46
C ARG A 203 -29.59 0.67 30.24
N MET A 204 -28.80 1.23 31.16
CA MET A 204 -27.34 1.26 31.04
C MET A 204 -26.73 -0.15 31.04
N ARG A 205 -27.30 -1.08 31.81
CA ARG A 205 -26.89 -2.50 31.79
C ARG A 205 -27.11 -3.11 30.40
N HIS A 206 -28.30 -2.95 29.82
CA HIS A 206 -28.61 -3.49 28.50
C HIS A 206 -27.78 -2.87 27.37
N LEU A 207 -27.58 -1.54 27.38
CA LEU A 207 -26.71 -0.86 26.43
C LEU A 207 -25.29 -1.44 26.47
N LYS A 208 -24.74 -1.66 27.66
CA LYS A 208 -23.41 -2.26 27.84
C LYS A 208 -23.35 -3.70 27.35
N GLU A 209 -24.36 -4.52 27.68
CA GLU A 209 -24.43 -5.92 27.26
C GLU A 209 -24.53 -6.06 25.73
N ILE A 210 -25.43 -5.31 25.10
CA ILE A 210 -25.59 -5.34 23.63
C ILE A 210 -24.33 -4.84 22.94
N ASN A 211 -23.70 -3.78 23.44
CA ASN A 211 -22.42 -3.31 22.91
C ASN A 211 -21.35 -4.42 22.98
N GLY A 212 -21.30 -5.17 24.08
CA GLY A 212 -20.42 -6.33 24.24
C GLY A 212 -20.69 -7.46 23.24
N LEU A 213 -21.96 -7.73 22.91
CA LEU A 213 -22.34 -8.71 21.90
C LEU A 213 -21.85 -8.29 20.51
N VAL A 214 -22.04 -7.03 20.14
CA VAL A 214 -21.57 -6.49 18.85
C VAL A 214 -20.04 -6.48 18.77
N MET A 215 -19.33 -6.11 19.84
CA MET A 215 -17.87 -6.23 19.89
C MET A 215 -17.40 -7.68 19.72
N THR A 216 -18.13 -8.64 20.27
CA THR A 216 -17.83 -10.08 20.10
C THR A 216 -18.02 -10.51 18.64
N ASP A 217 -19.06 -10.02 17.97
CA ASP A 217 -19.30 -10.29 16.55
C ASP A 217 -18.20 -9.69 15.66
N LEU A 218 -17.77 -8.45 15.93
CA LEU A 218 -16.63 -7.83 15.25
C LEU A 218 -15.35 -8.65 15.43
N ASN A 219 -15.07 -9.09 16.66
CA ASN A 219 -13.87 -9.89 16.94
C ASN A 219 -13.88 -11.24 16.20
N LYS A 220 -15.04 -11.92 16.13
CA LYS A 220 -15.21 -13.14 15.31
C LYS A 220 -14.96 -12.87 13.82
N LYS A 221 -15.21 -11.65 13.36
CA LYS A 221 -14.90 -11.17 12.01
C LYS A 221 -13.48 -10.64 11.85
N GLY A 222 -12.64 -10.71 12.88
CA GLY A 222 -11.25 -10.24 12.82
C GLY A 222 -11.12 -8.72 12.84
N PHE A 223 -12.10 -8.01 13.40
CA PHE A 223 -12.10 -6.55 13.54
C PHE A 223 -12.40 -6.10 14.97
N LEU A 224 -12.04 -4.85 15.27
CA LEU A 224 -12.42 -4.15 16.50
C LEU A 224 -12.55 -2.65 16.22
N VAL A 225 -13.32 -1.95 17.05
CA VAL A 225 -13.41 -0.48 17.02
C VAL A 225 -12.95 0.02 18.39
N ALA A 226 -11.85 0.77 18.44
CA ALA A 226 -11.21 1.12 19.72
C ALA A 226 -12.09 2.02 20.60
N ASP A 227 -12.94 2.87 20.01
CA ASP A 227 -13.90 3.73 20.74
C ASP A 227 -15.35 3.25 20.55
N MET A 228 -15.59 1.94 20.55
CA MET A 228 -16.93 1.38 20.30
C MET A 228 -17.95 1.80 21.37
N LYS A 229 -19.06 2.39 20.93
CA LYS A 229 -20.14 2.86 21.81
C LYS A 229 -21.52 2.40 21.31
N PRO A 230 -22.54 2.32 22.19
CA PRO A 230 -23.91 2.01 21.81
C PRO A 230 -24.47 2.90 20.68
N GLU A 231 -24.06 4.17 20.61
CA GLU A 231 -24.43 5.13 19.58
C GLU A 231 -24.00 4.70 18.17
N HIS A 232 -23.02 3.80 18.06
CA HIS A 232 -22.52 3.29 16.78
C HIS A 232 -23.35 2.13 16.22
N ILE A 233 -24.35 1.65 16.98
CA ILE A 233 -25.22 0.54 16.61
C ILE A 233 -26.56 1.12 16.17
N ILE A 234 -26.89 0.92 14.89
CA ILE A 234 -28.15 1.40 14.29
C ILE A 234 -29.11 0.22 14.11
N ILE A 235 -30.31 0.38 14.64
CA ILE A 235 -31.46 -0.52 14.38
C ILE A 235 -32.31 0.13 13.29
N SER A 236 -32.74 -0.68 12.33
CA SER A 236 -33.52 -0.18 11.18
C SER A 236 -34.79 0.52 11.64
N GLU A 237 -35.28 1.47 10.84
CA GLU A 237 -36.53 2.19 11.16
C GLU A 237 -37.69 1.21 11.36
N HIS A 238 -37.84 0.26 10.42
CA HIS A 238 -38.87 -0.78 10.48
C HIS A 238 -38.80 -1.61 11.77
N ASP A 239 -37.61 -2.04 12.19
CA ASP A 239 -37.48 -2.83 13.42
C ASP A 239 -37.69 -1.97 14.67
N THR A 240 -37.32 -0.69 14.63
CA THR A 240 -37.61 0.28 15.69
C THR A 240 -39.11 0.52 15.83
N GLU A 241 -39.84 0.66 14.73
CA GLU A 241 -41.31 0.75 14.71
C GLU A 241 -41.95 -0.50 15.33
N ARG A 242 -41.48 -1.69 14.98
CA ARG A 242 -41.97 -2.93 15.59
C ARG A 242 -41.71 -3.02 17.09
N ILE A 243 -40.58 -2.50 17.56
CA ILE A 243 -40.30 -2.40 19.01
C ILE A 243 -41.30 -1.45 19.68
N LYS A 244 -41.62 -0.31 19.06
CA LYS A 244 -42.66 0.63 19.56
C LYS A 244 -44.04 -0.05 19.61
N GLU A 245 -44.45 -0.71 18.53
CA GLU A 245 -45.73 -1.42 18.44
C GLU A 245 -45.85 -2.53 19.48
N THR A 246 -44.77 -3.29 19.73
CA THR A 246 -44.74 -4.34 20.75
C THR A 246 -45.03 -3.78 22.15
N GLY A 247 -44.55 -2.57 22.46
CA GLY A 247 -44.85 -1.90 23.72
C GLY A 247 -46.28 -1.35 23.83
N LEU A 248 -46.95 -1.08 22.69
CA LEU A 248 -48.33 -0.59 22.64
C LEU A 248 -49.36 -1.73 22.60
N ALA A 249 -48.99 -2.86 21.98
CA ALA A 249 -49.85 -4.01 21.78
C ALA A 249 -49.82 -4.95 23.00
N GLN A 250 -50.50 -4.54 24.09
CA GLN A 250 -51.25 -5.35 25.06
C GLN A 250 -51.31 -4.66 26.42
N LYS A 251 -52.41 -4.85 27.18
CA LYS A 251 -52.52 -4.58 28.63
C LYS A 251 -51.62 -5.52 29.47
N GLY A 252 -50.40 -5.80 29.01
CA GLY A 252 -49.50 -6.81 29.57
C GLY A 252 -48.24 -7.13 28.75
N ALA A 253 -48.02 -6.53 27.58
CA ALA A 253 -46.73 -6.64 26.89
C ALA A 253 -45.67 -5.92 27.74
N SER A 254 -44.72 -6.68 28.23
CA SER A 254 -43.70 -6.19 29.16
C SER A 254 -42.60 -5.50 28.37
N HIS A 255 -41.93 -4.50 28.95
CA HIS A 255 -40.63 -4.03 28.47
C HIS A 255 -39.67 -5.20 28.16
N ASN A 256 -39.83 -6.35 28.83
CA ASN A 256 -39.08 -7.57 28.57
C ASN A 256 -39.26 -8.11 27.15
N ASP A 257 -40.45 -8.00 26.55
CA ASP A 257 -40.70 -8.48 25.18
C ASP A 257 -40.00 -7.57 24.15
N GLN A 258 -40.03 -6.25 24.38
CA GLN A 258 -39.30 -5.27 23.56
C GLN A 258 -37.78 -5.52 23.64
N ILE A 259 -37.26 -5.73 24.85
CA ILE A 259 -35.85 -6.05 25.08
C ILE A 259 -35.50 -7.39 24.43
N TYR A 260 -36.31 -8.43 24.62
CA TYR A 260 -36.11 -9.74 23.99
C TYR A 260 -36.07 -9.65 22.47
N HIS A 261 -36.95 -8.86 21.86
CA HIS A 261 -36.93 -8.61 20.42
C HIS A 261 -35.61 -7.96 19.99
N LEU A 262 -35.15 -6.94 20.70
CA LEU A 262 -33.90 -6.25 20.42
C LEU A 262 -32.69 -7.19 20.50
N TYR A 263 -32.58 -8.03 21.54
CA TYR A 263 -31.52 -9.04 21.64
C TYR A 263 -31.56 -10.06 20.49
N ASN A 264 -32.75 -10.44 20.04
CA ASN A 264 -32.88 -11.34 18.87
C ASN A 264 -32.41 -10.68 17.58
N LEU A 265 -32.65 -9.37 17.39
CA LEU A 265 -32.11 -8.65 16.24
C LEU A 265 -30.59 -8.66 16.26
N ILE A 266 -29.98 -8.37 17.41
CA ILE A 266 -28.52 -8.38 17.59
C ILE A 266 -27.95 -9.78 17.32
N ALA A 267 -28.52 -10.82 17.93
CA ALA A 267 -28.09 -12.21 17.75
C ALA A 267 -28.23 -12.69 16.29
N ALA A 268 -29.20 -12.15 15.54
CA ALA A 268 -29.39 -12.43 14.13
C ALA A 268 -28.53 -11.57 13.19
N GLY A 269 -27.68 -10.68 13.72
CA GLY A 269 -26.88 -9.75 12.92
C GLY A 269 -27.71 -8.66 12.23
N LYS A 270 -28.93 -8.39 12.70
CA LYS A 270 -29.84 -7.38 12.16
C LYS A 270 -29.63 -6.01 12.81
N TYR A 271 -28.42 -5.51 12.64
CA TYR A 271 -28.03 -4.15 13.01
C TYR A 271 -27.04 -3.62 11.97
N SER A 272 -26.86 -2.31 11.95
CA SER A 272 -25.79 -1.67 11.18
C SER A 272 -24.80 -1.01 12.11
N LEU A 273 -23.52 -1.08 11.76
CA LEU A 273 -22.44 -0.36 12.43
C LEU A 273 -22.21 0.96 11.71
N VAL A 274 -21.96 2.04 12.45
CA VAL A 274 -21.48 3.34 11.95
C VAL A 274 -20.23 3.77 12.72
N ASP A 275 -19.60 4.84 12.24
CA ASP A 275 -18.38 5.44 12.80
C ASP A 275 -17.15 4.52 12.84
N TYR A 276 -16.32 4.62 11.80
CA TYR A 276 -15.23 3.68 11.53
C TYR A 276 -13.83 4.27 11.73
N GLU A 277 -13.72 5.47 12.32
CA GLU A 277 -12.45 6.21 12.40
C GLU A 277 -11.34 5.46 13.17
N LEU A 278 -11.74 4.55 14.05
CA LEU A 278 -10.86 3.69 14.84
C LEU A 278 -11.15 2.20 14.61
N LEU A 279 -11.70 1.85 13.44
CA LEU A 279 -11.83 0.47 12.99
C LEU A 279 -10.43 -0.11 12.71
N LEU A 280 -10.13 -1.28 13.25
CA LEU A 280 -8.84 -1.96 13.11
C LEU A 280 -9.07 -3.44 12.84
N ARG A 281 -8.13 -4.09 12.13
CA ARG A 281 -8.03 -5.55 12.14
C ARG A 281 -7.52 -6.01 13.51
N THR A 282 -7.94 -7.19 13.94
CA THR A 282 -7.30 -7.86 15.08
C THR A 282 -5.86 -8.23 14.71
N PRO A 283 -4.93 -8.36 15.68
CA PRO A 283 -3.53 -8.72 15.38
C PRO A 283 -3.40 -10.00 14.55
N GLY A 284 -4.19 -11.04 14.89
CA GLY A 284 -4.18 -12.31 14.14
C GLY A 284 -4.66 -12.16 12.70
N HIS A 285 -5.70 -11.36 12.46
CA HIS A 285 -6.19 -11.09 11.12
C HIS A 285 -5.17 -10.26 10.30
N GLU A 286 -4.54 -9.26 10.93
CA GLU A 286 -3.50 -8.44 10.29
C GLU A 286 -2.28 -9.27 9.85
N ASP A 287 -1.84 -10.22 10.68
CA ASP A 287 -0.74 -11.14 10.33
C ASP A 287 -1.13 -12.09 9.18
N GLU A 288 -2.37 -12.60 9.17
CA GLU A 288 -2.86 -13.44 8.08
C GLU A 288 -2.91 -12.68 6.74
N VAL A 289 -3.40 -11.44 6.74
CA VAL A 289 -3.45 -10.59 5.54
C VAL A 289 -2.04 -10.35 4.99
N LYS A 290 -1.07 -10.01 5.85
CA LYS A 290 0.33 -9.82 5.44
C LYS A 290 0.93 -11.09 4.84
N ASN A 291 0.69 -12.24 5.48
CA ASN A 291 1.19 -13.52 4.99
C ASN A 291 0.55 -13.92 3.67
N SER A 292 -0.76 -13.76 3.50
CA SER A 292 -1.47 -14.05 2.25
C SER A 292 -0.96 -13.21 1.07
N ARG A 293 -0.71 -11.92 1.29
CA ARG A 293 -0.12 -11.03 0.27
C ARG A 293 1.30 -11.45 -0.11
N ARG A 294 2.11 -11.91 0.84
CA ARG A 294 3.45 -12.43 0.57
C ARG A 294 3.41 -13.71 -0.28
N HIS A 295 2.51 -14.64 0.01
CA HIS A 295 2.34 -15.86 -0.79
C HIS A 295 1.91 -15.52 -2.22
N SER A 296 0.93 -14.63 -2.37
CA SER A 296 0.47 -14.15 -3.68
C SER A 296 1.61 -13.50 -4.47
N TYR A 297 2.44 -12.68 -3.82
CA TYR A 297 3.63 -12.10 -4.43
C TYR A 297 4.61 -13.17 -4.92
N LEU A 298 4.88 -14.21 -4.14
CA LEU A 298 5.83 -15.27 -4.53
C LEU A 298 5.31 -16.06 -5.74
N ASP A 299 4.01 -16.33 -5.81
CA ASP A 299 3.37 -16.95 -6.97
C ASP A 299 3.43 -16.04 -8.20
N ASP A 300 3.04 -14.78 -8.06
CA ASP A 300 3.08 -13.79 -9.15
C ASP A 300 4.52 -13.54 -9.62
N GLN A 301 5.51 -13.61 -8.73
CA GLN A 301 6.91 -13.42 -9.05
C GLN A 301 7.54 -14.62 -9.75
N ARG A 302 7.12 -15.85 -9.39
CA ARG A 302 7.43 -17.07 -10.14
C ARG A 302 6.91 -16.95 -11.57
N ASP A 303 5.68 -16.46 -11.70
CA ASP A 303 4.95 -16.36 -12.96
C ASP A 303 5.10 -14.97 -13.62
N ARG A 304 6.12 -14.20 -13.23
CA ARG A 304 6.29 -12.79 -13.63
C ARG A 304 6.26 -12.53 -15.14
N PHE A 305 6.64 -13.52 -15.95
CA PHE A 305 6.68 -13.40 -17.42
C PHE A 305 5.41 -13.90 -18.10
N ILE A 306 4.42 -14.39 -17.33
CA ILE A 306 3.09 -14.73 -17.79
C ILE A 306 2.23 -13.46 -17.74
N PRO A 307 1.66 -13.00 -18.87
CA PRO A 307 0.81 -11.81 -18.89
C PRO A 307 -0.47 -11.99 -18.05
N THR A 308 -0.86 -10.93 -17.35
CA THR A 308 -2.17 -10.82 -16.68
C THR A 308 -2.99 -9.70 -17.31
N PRO A 309 -4.31 -9.59 -17.03
CA PRO A 309 -5.08 -8.41 -17.42
C PRO A 309 -4.37 -7.13 -16.98
N LEU A 310 -4.18 -6.20 -17.91
CA LEU A 310 -3.47 -4.95 -17.70
C LEU A 310 -4.48 -3.85 -17.32
N PRO A 311 -4.38 -3.25 -16.13
CA PRO A 311 -5.19 -2.09 -15.76
C PRO A 311 -4.93 -0.90 -16.68
N ASP A 312 -5.94 -0.04 -16.89
CA ASP A 312 -5.87 1.11 -17.81
C ASP A 312 -4.75 2.13 -17.49
N HIS A 313 -4.31 2.18 -16.23
CA HIS A 313 -3.24 3.08 -15.77
C HIS A 313 -1.84 2.47 -15.91
N LEU A 314 -1.72 1.23 -16.38
CA LEU A 314 -0.45 0.53 -16.58
C LEU A 314 -0.22 0.26 -18.06
N THR A 315 1.05 0.27 -18.46
CA THR A 315 1.46 -0.02 -19.85
C THR A 315 2.53 -1.09 -19.86
N SER A 316 2.42 -2.08 -20.75
CA SER A 316 3.51 -3.02 -20.98
C SER A 316 4.49 -2.44 -22.00
N MET A 317 5.79 -2.57 -21.73
CA MET A 317 6.85 -2.14 -22.65
C MET A 317 8.06 -3.06 -22.56
N GLU A 318 9.03 -2.90 -23.47
CA GLU A 318 10.28 -3.63 -23.46
C GLU A 318 11.45 -2.66 -23.59
N ILE A 319 12.46 -2.80 -22.72
CA ILE A 319 13.69 -1.99 -22.75
C ILE A 319 14.87 -2.97 -22.74
N PHE A 320 15.72 -2.88 -23.76
CA PHE A 320 16.89 -3.78 -23.95
C PHE A 320 16.56 -5.28 -23.86
N GLY A 321 15.41 -5.69 -24.40
CA GLY A 321 14.96 -7.09 -24.37
C GLY A 321 14.37 -7.54 -23.03
N VAL A 322 14.30 -6.66 -22.04
CA VAL A 322 13.66 -6.94 -20.75
C VAL A 322 12.21 -6.42 -20.79
N PRO A 323 11.20 -7.28 -20.56
CA PRO A 323 9.82 -6.84 -20.48
C PRO A 323 9.56 -6.11 -19.15
N TYR A 324 8.80 -5.03 -19.20
CA TYR A 324 8.38 -4.25 -18.06
C TYR A 324 6.88 -3.96 -18.06
N ILE A 325 6.33 -3.79 -16.87
CA ILE A 325 5.07 -3.10 -16.60
C ILE A 325 5.42 -1.70 -16.08
N TYR A 326 5.01 -0.68 -16.81
CA TYR A 326 5.20 0.74 -16.52
C TYR A 326 3.95 1.35 -15.90
N GLY A 327 4.14 2.28 -14.96
CA GLY A 327 3.08 3.15 -14.44
C GLY A 327 3.64 4.24 -13.53
N HIS A 328 2.77 5.18 -13.14
CA HIS A 328 3.12 6.25 -12.22
C HIS A 328 3.06 5.78 -10.77
N ALA A 329 4.05 6.21 -9.98
CA ALA A 329 4.01 6.15 -8.53
C ALA A 329 3.36 7.44 -8.00
N GLU A 330 2.04 7.53 -8.11
CA GLU A 330 1.22 8.72 -7.77
C GLU A 330 1.57 9.33 -6.41
N SER A 331 1.89 8.48 -5.42
CA SER A 331 2.22 8.91 -4.04
C SER A 331 3.49 9.76 -3.93
N THR A 332 4.37 9.69 -4.95
CA THR A 332 5.67 10.37 -4.98
C THR A 332 5.88 11.20 -6.24
N GLY A 333 4.95 11.14 -7.20
CA GLY A 333 5.08 11.72 -8.53
C GLY A 333 6.17 11.07 -9.39
N GLY A 334 6.68 9.91 -9.00
CA GLY A 334 7.74 9.20 -9.73
C GLY A 334 7.20 8.22 -10.76
N HIS A 335 8.10 7.52 -11.45
CA HIS A 335 7.77 6.52 -12.47
C HIS A 335 8.37 5.17 -12.10
N LEU A 336 7.64 4.09 -12.35
CA LEU A 336 8.01 2.74 -11.95
C LEU A 336 7.96 1.80 -13.14
N TRP A 337 9.01 1.00 -13.31
CA TRP A 337 9.11 -0.07 -14.29
C TRP A 337 9.34 -1.39 -13.55
N VAL A 338 8.34 -2.26 -13.52
CA VAL A 338 8.41 -3.58 -12.88
C VAL A 338 8.75 -4.65 -13.89
N VAL A 339 9.82 -5.43 -13.64
CA VAL A 339 10.32 -6.47 -14.54
C VAL A 339 9.30 -7.60 -14.66
N GLY A 340 8.85 -7.85 -15.89
CA GLY A 340 7.91 -8.91 -16.23
C GLY A 340 6.77 -8.45 -17.13
N LYS A 341 5.79 -9.35 -17.29
CA LYS A 341 4.52 -9.16 -17.98
C LYS A 341 3.31 -9.29 -17.03
N ASN A 342 3.54 -9.70 -15.77
CA ASN A 342 2.49 -9.81 -14.77
C ASN A 342 2.23 -8.45 -14.11
N ALA A 343 1.09 -7.83 -14.43
CA ALA A 343 0.70 -6.52 -13.92
C ALA A 343 0.37 -6.51 -12.42
N ARG A 344 0.06 -7.67 -11.82
CA ARG A 344 -0.22 -7.78 -10.38
C ARG A 344 0.99 -7.49 -9.51
N LEU A 345 2.19 -7.58 -10.07
CA LEU A 345 3.44 -7.26 -9.37
C LEU A 345 3.63 -5.76 -9.13
N PHE A 346 2.95 -4.89 -9.88
CA PHE A 346 3.21 -3.45 -9.88
C PHE A 346 3.13 -2.84 -8.47
N ASP A 347 2.04 -3.11 -7.75
CA ASP A 347 1.75 -2.53 -6.44
C ASP A 347 2.76 -2.91 -5.34
N TYR A 348 3.47 -4.04 -5.49
CA TYR A 348 4.45 -4.50 -4.51
C TYR A 348 5.75 -3.67 -4.54
N PHE A 349 6.04 -3.01 -5.66
CA PHE A 349 7.29 -2.27 -5.87
C PHE A 349 7.14 -0.76 -5.82
N LEU A 350 5.93 -0.27 -5.59
CA LEU A 350 5.68 1.15 -5.37
C LEU A 350 6.57 1.69 -4.22
N PRO A 351 7.24 2.85 -4.38
CA PRO A 351 8.30 3.34 -3.51
C PRO A 351 7.88 3.46 -2.05
N GLU A 352 6.64 3.86 -1.83
CA GLU A 352 6.03 3.87 -0.51
C GLU A 352 6.21 2.56 0.28
N ARG A 353 6.18 1.38 -0.37
CA ARG A 353 6.14 0.05 0.26
C ARG A 353 7.46 -0.34 0.92
N TRP A 354 8.56 0.32 0.55
CA TRP A 354 9.92 -0.07 0.93
C TRP A 354 10.87 1.12 1.22
N ARG A 355 10.57 2.34 0.77
CA ARG A 355 11.51 3.48 0.92
C ARG A 355 11.58 4.02 2.35
N LYS A 356 10.51 3.85 3.13
CA LYS A 356 10.40 4.31 4.53
C LYS A 356 10.41 3.17 5.55
N THR A 357 10.56 1.93 5.11
CA THR A 357 10.69 0.79 6.02
C THR A 357 12.08 0.80 6.65
N PRO A 358 12.23 0.28 7.89
CA PRO A 358 13.55 0.10 8.49
C PRO A 358 14.46 -0.63 7.50
N SER A 359 15.66 -0.11 7.31
CA SER A 359 16.62 -0.66 6.36
C SER A 359 17.99 -0.82 6.99
N ILE A 360 18.72 -1.82 6.51
CA ILE A 360 20.08 -2.13 6.92
C ILE A 360 20.98 -1.77 5.74
N LYS A 361 21.91 -0.83 5.96
CA LYS A 361 22.92 -0.50 4.94
C LYS A 361 23.85 -1.70 4.77
N LEU A 362 23.99 -2.18 3.53
CA LEU A 362 24.79 -3.37 3.20
C LEU A 362 26.23 -3.03 2.80
N SER A 363 26.48 -1.79 2.39
CA SER A 363 27.78 -1.29 1.94
C SER A 363 28.19 -0.04 2.70
N GLU A 364 29.46 0.06 3.07
CA GLU A 364 30.01 1.27 3.70
C GLU A 364 30.15 2.41 2.67
N THR A 365 30.40 2.05 1.41
CA THR A 365 30.78 2.99 0.33
C THR A 365 29.67 3.27 -0.68
N LYS A 366 28.65 2.41 -0.76
CA LYS A 366 27.52 2.57 -1.69
C LYS A 366 26.21 2.71 -0.92
N GLU A 367 25.24 3.37 -1.53
CA GLU A 367 23.87 3.50 -1.04
C GLU A 367 23.04 2.24 -1.33
N ILE A 368 23.45 1.11 -0.74
CA ILE A 368 22.76 -0.17 -0.89
C ILE A 368 22.12 -0.56 0.43
N PHE A 369 20.82 -0.88 0.38
CA PHE A 369 20.02 -1.13 1.56
C PHE A 369 19.21 -2.40 1.42
N TYR A 370 19.26 -3.25 2.44
CA TYR A 370 18.30 -4.33 2.65
C TYR A 370 17.10 -3.80 3.41
N THR A 371 15.89 -4.23 3.02
CA THR A 371 14.68 -3.94 3.77
C THR A 371 13.65 -5.06 3.63
N ILE A 372 12.72 -5.09 4.58
CA ILE A 372 11.50 -5.89 4.50
C ILE A 372 10.37 -4.93 4.21
N THR A 373 9.68 -5.12 3.08
CA THR A 373 8.53 -4.29 2.71
C THR A 373 7.36 -4.50 3.67
N LYS A 374 6.36 -3.63 3.57
CA LYS A 374 5.15 -3.77 4.39
C LYS A 374 4.34 -5.03 4.10
N ASP A 375 4.54 -5.64 2.93
CA ASP A 375 3.97 -6.93 2.52
C ASP A 375 4.88 -8.12 2.90
N ASN A 376 5.83 -7.91 3.82
CA ASN A 376 6.78 -8.91 4.30
C ASN A 376 7.67 -9.52 3.19
N ILE A 377 8.01 -8.70 2.19
CA ILE A 377 8.88 -9.09 1.08
C ILE A 377 10.30 -8.60 1.36
N HIS A 378 11.29 -9.48 1.21
CA HIS A 378 12.69 -9.13 1.38
C HIS A 378 13.24 -8.53 0.08
N LEU A 379 13.67 -7.27 0.12
CA LEU A 379 14.22 -6.54 -1.02
C LEU A 379 15.59 -5.95 -0.70
N VAL A 380 16.36 -5.72 -1.75
CA VAL A 380 17.56 -4.88 -1.75
C VAL A 380 17.32 -3.75 -2.72
N TRP A 381 17.53 -2.51 -2.29
CA TRP A 381 17.46 -1.36 -3.18
C TRP A 381 18.77 -0.57 -3.17
N GLU A 382 19.11 0.02 -4.31
CA GLU A 382 20.37 0.73 -4.56
C GLU A 382 20.09 1.99 -5.40
N THR A 383 20.61 3.15 -4.95
CA THR A 383 20.62 4.36 -5.78
C THR A 383 21.56 4.14 -6.96
N SER A 384 21.04 4.24 -8.18
CA SER A 384 21.84 4.09 -9.39
C SER A 384 22.78 5.28 -9.56
N ARG A 385 24.01 4.99 -9.93
CA ARG A 385 25.09 5.96 -10.15
C ARG A 385 25.20 6.41 -11.61
N VAL A 386 24.12 6.24 -12.37
CA VAL A 386 24.06 6.66 -13.77
C VAL A 386 24.30 8.17 -13.88
N GLY A 387 25.33 8.54 -14.62
CA GLY A 387 25.75 9.93 -14.78
C GLY A 387 26.82 10.40 -13.82
N GLU A 388 27.32 9.55 -12.93
CA GLU A 388 28.52 9.82 -12.15
C GLU A 388 29.79 9.50 -12.93
N MET A 389 30.84 10.30 -12.72
CA MET A 389 32.22 9.96 -13.08
C MET A 389 33.02 9.81 -11.78
N PRO A 390 33.72 8.68 -11.56
CA PRO A 390 34.65 8.57 -10.44
C PRO A 390 35.86 9.51 -10.61
N ASP A 391 36.32 10.12 -9.52
CA ASP A 391 37.50 11.02 -9.53
C ASP A 391 38.76 10.36 -10.11
N GLU A 392 39.42 11.06 -11.04
CA GLU A 392 40.62 10.56 -11.76
C GLU A 392 41.85 10.43 -10.86
N GLU A 393 41.92 11.17 -9.74
CA GLU A 393 43.06 11.19 -8.82
C GLU A 393 42.97 10.15 -7.68
N GLY A 394 41.90 9.36 -7.62
CA GLY A 394 41.73 8.33 -6.59
C GLY A 394 42.49 7.03 -6.90
N GLU A 395 43.03 6.35 -5.88
CA GLU A 395 43.71 5.03 -5.96
C GLU A 395 42.89 3.90 -6.61
N ARG A 396 41.62 4.16 -6.99
CA ARG A 396 40.65 3.19 -7.51
C ARG A 396 40.18 3.48 -8.95
N TYR A 397 40.73 4.48 -9.62
CA TYR A 397 40.35 4.81 -10.98
C TYR A 397 40.79 3.72 -11.97
N ASN A 398 39.90 3.33 -12.89
CA ASN A 398 40.22 2.41 -13.97
C ASN A 398 39.85 3.04 -15.32
N PRO A 399 40.77 3.05 -16.31
CA PRO A 399 40.53 3.66 -17.62
C PRO A 399 39.27 3.16 -18.34
N LYS A 400 38.84 1.91 -18.10
CA LYS A 400 37.61 1.37 -18.69
C LYS A 400 36.36 2.11 -18.24
N ILE A 401 36.34 2.68 -17.03
CA ILE A 401 35.19 3.48 -16.57
C ILE A 401 35.09 4.78 -17.38
N ARG A 402 36.23 5.38 -17.75
CA ARG A 402 36.25 6.52 -18.66
C ARG A 402 35.76 6.14 -20.04
N GLU A 403 36.10 4.95 -20.53
CA GLU A 403 35.70 4.47 -21.85
C GLU A 403 34.20 4.15 -21.94
N PHE A 404 33.66 3.39 -20.99
CA PHE A 404 32.31 2.83 -21.07
C PHE A 404 31.27 3.52 -20.17
N GLY A 405 31.72 4.22 -19.13
CA GLY A 405 30.85 4.83 -18.12
C GLY A 405 30.22 3.80 -17.15
N ILE A 406 29.42 4.31 -16.22
CA ILE A 406 28.58 3.48 -15.34
C ILE A 406 27.29 3.13 -16.09
N ASN A 407 26.88 1.87 -16.02
CA ASN A 407 25.64 1.42 -16.65
C ASN A 407 24.40 2.12 -16.07
N SER A 408 23.41 2.35 -16.93
CA SER A 408 22.09 2.78 -16.52
C SER A 408 21.36 1.64 -15.78
N PRO A 409 20.35 1.93 -14.94
CA PRO A 409 19.59 0.89 -14.24
C PRO A 409 18.93 -0.11 -15.21
N PHE A 410 18.57 0.34 -16.42
CA PHE A 410 18.00 -0.51 -17.46
C PHE A 410 19.06 -1.42 -18.12
N GLU A 411 20.27 -0.91 -18.34
CA GLU A 411 21.40 -1.72 -18.82
C GLU A 411 21.80 -2.78 -17.78
N GLU A 412 21.91 -2.40 -16.50
CA GLU A 412 22.18 -3.34 -15.41
C GLU A 412 21.16 -4.48 -15.37
N PHE A 413 19.87 -4.15 -15.56
CA PHE A 413 18.80 -5.14 -15.56
C PHE A 413 18.83 -6.03 -16.80
N ALA A 414 19.18 -5.48 -17.97
CA ALA A 414 19.36 -6.25 -19.20
C ALA A 414 20.52 -7.26 -19.07
N ILE A 415 21.64 -6.83 -18.48
CA ILE A 415 22.78 -7.71 -18.21
C ILE A 415 22.36 -8.83 -17.24
N ALA A 416 21.76 -8.50 -16.11
CA ALA A 416 21.33 -9.49 -15.12
C ALA A 416 20.27 -10.46 -15.68
N TYR A 417 19.39 -9.98 -16.55
CA TYR A 417 18.38 -10.79 -17.22
C TYR A 417 19.01 -11.78 -18.20
N GLU A 418 19.92 -11.31 -19.05
CA GLU A 418 20.59 -12.14 -20.05
C GLU A 418 21.52 -13.18 -19.42
N LEU A 419 22.32 -12.78 -18.42
CA LEU A 419 23.20 -13.69 -17.69
C LEU A 419 22.41 -14.82 -17.01
N ASN A 420 21.29 -14.51 -16.36
CA ASN A 420 20.42 -15.54 -15.80
C ASN A 420 19.86 -16.49 -16.88
N ARG A 421 19.54 -15.97 -18.07
CA ARG A 421 19.03 -16.76 -19.20
C ARG A 421 20.08 -17.70 -19.78
N THR A 422 21.36 -17.31 -19.75
CA THR A 422 22.49 -18.17 -20.16
C THR A 422 23.00 -19.09 -19.05
N GLY A 423 22.38 -19.05 -17.86
CA GLY A 423 22.68 -19.95 -16.74
C GLY A 423 23.73 -19.43 -15.77
N ILE A 424 24.15 -18.17 -15.88
CA ILE A 424 25.03 -17.50 -14.92
C ILE A 424 24.18 -16.92 -13.77
N PRO A 425 24.31 -17.42 -12.53
CA PRO A 425 23.46 -17.00 -11.43
C PRO A 425 23.64 -15.52 -11.07
N CYS A 426 22.55 -14.77 -11.12
CA CYS A 426 22.50 -13.35 -10.78
C CYS A 426 21.36 -13.06 -9.81
N VAL A 427 21.50 -12.03 -8.97
CA VAL A 427 20.39 -11.57 -8.13
C VAL A 427 19.18 -11.18 -8.98
N TYR A 428 17.99 -11.44 -8.46
CA TYR A 428 16.76 -11.18 -9.22
C TYR A 428 16.48 -9.70 -9.30
N VAL A 429 16.49 -9.15 -10.52
CA VAL A 429 16.04 -7.79 -10.80
C VAL A 429 14.51 -7.73 -10.73
N ARG A 430 13.97 -6.71 -10.06
CA ARG A 430 12.53 -6.60 -9.78
C ARG A 430 11.90 -5.36 -10.37
N ALA A 431 12.47 -4.19 -10.11
CA ALA A 431 11.91 -2.95 -10.62
C ALA A 431 12.95 -1.81 -10.67
N VAL A 432 12.72 -0.85 -11.54
CA VAL A 432 13.45 0.42 -11.61
C VAL A 432 12.46 1.52 -11.24
N TYR A 433 12.86 2.40 -10.34
CA TYR A 433 12.04 3.54 -9.90
C TYR A 433 12.78 4.85 -10.17
N MET A 434 12.18 5.75 -10.94
CA MET A 434 12.63 7.13 -11.11
C MET A 434 11.94 8.04 -10.10
N THR A 435 12.70 8.84 -9.36
CA THR A 435 12.15 9.77 -8.38
C THR A 435 11.31 10.86 -9.04
N GLY A 436 10.16 11.23 -8.46
CA GLY A 436 9.35 12.36 -8.94
C GLY A 436 9.91 13.75 -8.62
N THR A 437 10.93 13.82 -7.76
CA THR A 437 11.64 15.06 -7.43
C THR A 437 12.93 15.16 -8.21
N SER A 438 13.25 16.36 -8.69
CA SER A 438 14.54 16.59 -9.34
C SER A 438 15.70 16.35 -8.39
N LYS A 439 16.79 15.77 -8.91
CA LYS A 439 18.04 15.60 -8.18
C LYS A 439 18.76 16.94 -8.04
N LEU A 440 19.52 17.08 -6.95
CA LEU A 440 20.22 18.33 -6.62
C LEU A 440 21.54 18.48 -7.39
N GLU A 441 22.20 17.38 -7.68
CA GLU A 441 23.54 17.34 -8.28
C GLU A 441 23.44 17.16 -9.80
N ALA A 442 24.32 17.84 -10.55
CA ALA A 442 24.38 17.68 -11.99
C ALA A 442 25.06 16.35 -12.37
N SER A 443 24.60 15.71 -13.46
CA SER A 443 25.30 14.56 -14.05
C SER A 443 26.66 15.00 -14.60
N ALA A 444 27.74 14.34 -14.18
CA ALA A 444 29.08 14.55 -14.74
C ALA A 444 29.27 13.78 -16.07
N ASP A 445 28.59 12.65 -16.24
CA ASP A 445 28.59 11.83 -17.45
C ASP A 445 27.23 11.84 -18.15
N THR A 446 27.12 12.48 -19.32
CA THR A 446 25.85 12.54 -20.07
C THR A 446 25.68 11.40 -21.07
N ARG A 447 26.69 10.54 -21.27
CA ARG A 447 26.72 9.57 -22.39
C ARG A 447 25.55 8.60 -22.38
N LYS A 448 25.14 8.10 -21.20
CA LYS A 448 24.01 7.18 -21.07
C LYS A 448 22.68 7.85 -21.37
N TYR A 449 22.51 9.10 -20.94
CA TYR A 449 21.31 9.89 -21.27
C TYR A 449 21.21 10.11 -22.78
N GLU A 450 22.32 10.46 -23.43
CA GLU A 450 22.39 10.65 -24.89
C GLU A 450 22.16 9.36 -25.69
N SER A 451 22.79 8.24 -25.29
CA SER A 451 22.65 6.97 -26.02
C SER A 451 21.25 6.37 -25.88
N HIS A 452 20.53 6.69 -24.80
CA HIS A 452 19.19 6.17 -24.52
C HIS A 452 18.05 7.15 -24.84
N LYS A 453 18.36 8.36 -25.33
CA LYS A 453 17.35 9.43 -25.55
C LYS A 453 16.22 9.05 -26.50
N ASN A 454 16.49 8.12 -27.42
CA ASN A 454 15.54 7.65 -28.42
C ASN A 454 14.75 6.42 -27.97
N ILE A 455 14.82 6.05 -26.69
CA ILE A 455 14.01 5.00 -26.08
C ILE A 455 12.92 5.72 -25.27
N PRO A 456 11.72 5.92 -25.84
CA PRO A 456 10.65 6.61 -25.15
C PRO A 456 9.96 5.70 -24.14
N ASP A 457 9.50 6.29 -23.05
CA ASP A 457 8.47 5.73 -22.20
C ASP A 457 7.07 5.85 -22.87
N PRO A 458 6.02 5.26 -22.27
CA PRO A 458 4.67 5.34 -22.83
C PRO A 458 4.09 6.76 -22.98
N GLU A 459 4.68 7.77 -22.35
CA GLU A 459 4.29 9.17 -22.47
C GLU A 459 5.10 9.93 -23.55
N GLY A 460 6.07 9.26 -24.19
CA GLY A 460 6.94 9.84 -25.20
C GLY A 460 8.19 10.52 -24.65
N ASN A 461 8.45 10.42 -23.35
CA ASN A 461 9.65 10.97 -22.71
C ASN A 461 10.81 9.96 -22.72
N PRO A 462 12.08 10.38 -22.76
CA PRO A 462 13.20 9.46 -22.64
C PRO A 462 13.17 8.64 -21.34
N ILE A 463 13.48 7.34 -21.39
CA ILE A 463 13.55 6.49 -20.18
C ILE A 463 14.60 6.97 -19.15
N LEU A 464 15.59 7.76 -19.59
CA LEU A 464 16.61 8.38 -18.75
C LEU A 464 16.51 9.91 -18.78
N HIS A 465 16.25 10.49 -17.61
CA HIS A 465 16.20 11.94 -17.38
C HIS A 465 17.36 12.39 -16.50
N GLU A 466 18.17 13.31 -17.03
CA GLU A 466 19.33 13.86 -16.33
C GLU A 466 18.98 14.55 -15.01
N SER A 467 17.77 15.09 -14.91
CA SER A 467 17.30 15.82 -13.73
C SER A 467 16.74 14.93 -12.63
N HIS A 468 16.71 13.60 -12.76
CA HIS A 468 16.11 12.70 -11.77
C HIS A 468 17.07 11.59 -11.32
N ASN A 469 16.85 11.09 -10.11
CA ASN A 469 17.57 9.94 -9.58
C ASN A 469 16.81 8.65 -9.89
N TYR A 470 17.57 7.57 -10.05
CA TYR A 470 17.03 6.23 -10.28
C TYR A 470 17.38 5.32 -9.12
N ILE A 471 16.44 4.47 -8.72
CA ILE A 471 16.65 3.44 -7.70
C ILE A 471 16.37 2.09 -8.35
N THR A 472 17.32 1.17 -8.23
CA THR A 472 17.12 -0.23 -8.62
C THR A 472 16.58 -1.01 -7.43
N ILE A 473 15.61 -1.88 -7.69
CA ILE A 473 15.00 -2.78 -6.71
C ILE A 473 15.30 -4.20 -7.16
N ARG A 474 15.97 -4.95 -6.28
CA ARG A 474 16.38 -6.34 -6.46
C ARG A 474 15.75 -7.21 -5.36
N GLY A 475 15.52 -8.48 -5.65
CA GLY A 475 15.14 -9.45 -4.65
C GLY A 475 16.31 -9.72 -3.71
N TYR A 476 16.05 -9.79 -2.40
CA TYR A 476 17.04 -10.32 -1.48
C TYR A 476 17.30 -11.79 -1.80
N TYR A 477 18.55 -12.15 -2.08
CA TYR A 477 18.87 -13.51 -2.52
C TYR A 477 18.77 -14.49 -1.35
N ASN A 478 17.63 -15.16 -1.24
CA ASN A 478 17.34 -16.15 -0.23
C ASN A 478 17.05 -17.54 -0.84
N GLY A 479 17.48 -17.73 -2.10
CA GLY A 479 17.26 -18.91 -2.92
C GLY A 479 16.53 -18.59 -4.21
N PRO A 480 16.41 -19.55 -5.13
CA PRO A 480 15.70 -19.33 -6.38
C PRO A 480 14.22 -19.06 -6.19
N ASP A 481 13.62 -18.13 -6.97
CA ASP A 481 12.20 -17.75 -6.84
C ASP A 481 11.25 -18.96 -6.78
N GLN A 482 11.45 -19.94 -7.67
CA GLN A 482 10.64 -21.17 -7.73
C GLN A 482 10.74 -22.02 -6.46
N TRP A 483 11.91 -22.03 -5.84
CA TRP A 483 12.17 -22.74 -4.59
C TRP A 483 11.57 -21.98 -3.40
N VAL A 484 11.83 -20.68 -3.32
CA VAL A 484 11.30 -19.80 -2.25
C VAL A 484 9.78 -19.82 -2.22
N ALA A 485 9.12 -19.84 -3.38
CA ALA A 485 7.66 -19.92 -3.48
C ALA A 485 7.06 -21.23 -2.92
N ARG A 486 7.85 -22.30 -2.83
CA ARG A 486 7.39 -23.64 -2.37
C ARG A 486 7.95 -24.02 -1.00
N GLN A 487 8.89 -23.26 -0.47
CA GLN A 487 9.67 -23.62 0.71
C GLN A 487 9.00 -23.15 2.00
N THR A 488 8.81 -24.07 2.94
CA THR A 488 8.29 -23.80 4.30
C THR A 488 9.38 -23.81 5.37
N GLY A 489 10.59 -24.26 5.02
CA GLY A 489 11.77 -24.29 5.89
C GLY A 489 12.65 -23.03 5.82
N PRO A 490 13.81 -23.03 6.51
CA PRO A 490 14.74 -21.90 6.48
C PRO A 490 15.21 -21.61 5.05
N LEU A 491 15.23 -20.32 4.70
CA LEU A 491 15.70 -19.82 3.41
C LEU A 491 17.23 -19.65 3.42
N TYR A 492 17.83 -19.47 2.25
CA TYR A 492 19.27 -19.22 2.17
C TYR A 492 19.61 -17.82 2.70
N THR A 493 20.81 -17.71 3.24
CA THR A 493 21.40 -16.43 3.64
C THR A 493 22.51 -16.07 2.65
N PRO A 494 22.43 -14.91 1.97
CA PRO A 494 23.48 -14.43 1.11
C PRO A 494 24.63 -13.84 1.95
N VAL A 495 25.86 -14.20 1.60
CA VAL A 495 27.08 -13.67 2.22
C VAL A 495 28.03 -13.24 1.11
N ASP A 496 28.41 -11.96 1.07
CA ASP A 496 29.40 -11.49 0.09
C ASP A 496 30.76 -12.17 0.29
N LEU A 497 31.53 -12.39 -0.78
CA LEU A 497 32.76 -13.17 -0.71
C LEU A 497 33.79 -12.58 0.27
N ALA A 498 33.85 -11.24 0.41
CA ALA A 498 34.74 -10.60 1.36
C ALA A 498 34.34 -10.94 2.82
N LYS A 499 33.04 -10.92 3.13
CA LYS A 499 32.53 -11.37 4.43
C LYS A 499 32.65 -12.88 4.61
N ALA A 500 32.53 -13.69 3.56
CA ALA A 500 32.65 -15.14 3.64
C ALA A 500 34.06 -15.57 4.10
N VAL A 501 35.11 -14.91 3.60
CA VAL A 501 36.49 -15.09 4.10
C VAL A 501 36.62 -14.67 5.56
N LYS A 502 36.11 -13.47 5.92
CA LYS A 502 36.15 -12.98 7.30
C LYS A 502 35.42 -13.89 8.30
N ARG A 503 34.37 -14.59 7.85
CA ARG A 503 33.58 -15.55 8.65
C ARG A 503 34.20 -16.96 8.66
N GLY A 504 35.27 -17.20 7.91
CA GLY A 504 35.88 -18.52 7.80
C GLY A 504 35.05 -19.55 7.03
N LEU A 505 34.06 -19.10 6.22
CA LEU A 505 33.26 -19.99 5.38
C LEU A 505 34.08 -20.54 4.20
N ILE A 506 34.99 -19.72 3.68
CA ILE A 506 35.96 -20.05 2.64
C ILE A 506 37.31 -19.44 2.99
N ASP A 507 38.39 -19.98 2.45
CA ASP A 507 39.71 -19.36 2.55
C ASP A 507 39.97 -18.35 1.42
N GLU A 508 41.08 -17.61 1.51
CA GLU A 508 41.45 -16.63 0.48
C GLU A 508 41.75 -17.24 -0.89
N ALA A 509 42.29 -18.46 -0.94
CA ALA A 509 42.65 -19.11 -2.19
C ALA A 509 41.38 -19.51 -2.96
N GLN A 510 40.43 -20.11 -2.26
CA GLN A 510 39.10 -20.43 -2.78
C GLN A 510 38.36 -19.17 -3.20
N CYS A 511 38.42 -18.10 -2.40
CA CYS A 511 37.81 -16.81 -2.74
C CYS A 511 38.34 -16.24 -4.07
N ARG A 512 39.67 -16.22 -4.24
CA ARG A 512 40.31 -15.77 -5.50
C ARG A 512 39.94 -16.66 -6.69
N MET A 513 39.87 -17.97 -6.48
CA MET A 513 39.46 -18.92 -7.52
C MET A 513 38.01 -18.69 -7.96
N LEU A 514 37.08 -18.48 -7.02
CA LEU A 514 35.68 -18.20 -7.32
C LEU A 514 35.51 -16.89 -8.10
N LEU A 515 36.18 -15.82 -7.69
CA LEU A 515 36.18 -14.55 -8.44
C LEU A 515 36.71 -14.73 -9.86
N LYS A 516 37.82 -15.45 -10.02
CA LYS A 516 38.42 -15.73 -11.33
C LYS A 516 37.45 -16.49 -12.24
N LYS A 517 36.83 -17.56 -11.72
CA LYS A 517 35.85 -18.36 -12.46
C LYS A 517 34.65 -17.53 -12.92
N VAL A 518 34.14 -16.63 -12.08
CA VAL A 518 33.05 -15.73 -12.48
C VAL A 518 33.48 -14.79 -13.62
N LYS A 519 34.70 -14.23 -13.56
CA LYS A 519 35.22 -13.37 -14.63
C LYS A 519 35.43 -14.12 -15.95
N GLU A 520 35.90 -15.36 -15.89
CA GLU A 520 36.03 -16.25 -17.05
C GLU A 520 34.65 -16.55 -17.67
N ASN A 521 33.67 -16.94 -16.85
CA ASN A 521 32.31 -17.18 -17.31
C ASN A 521 31.68 -15.94 -17.99
N LEU A 522 31.95 -14.73 -17.49
CA LEU A 522 31.48 -13.50 -18.12
C LEU A 522 32.14 -13.28 -19.48
N MET A 523 33.45 -13.44 -19.60
CA MET A 523 34.15 -13.35 -20.89
C MET A 523 33.61 -14.36 -21.91
N ASP A 524 33.42 -15.62 -21.49
CA ASP A 524 32.88 -16.67 -22.35
C ASP A 524 31.45 -16.38 -22.85
N ASN A 525 30.75 -15.46 -22.18
CA ASN A 525 29.41 -14.98 -22.53
C ASN A 525 29.43 -13.56 -23.13
N ASN A 526 30.59 -13.09 -23.62
CA ASN A 526 30.78 -11.77 -24.24
C ASN A 526 30.50 -10.58 -23.31
N TYR A 527 30.84 -10.73 -22.02
CA TYR A 527 30.79 -9.64 -21.04
C TYR A 527 32.16 -9.39 -20.41
N ASP A 528 32.55 -8.12 -20.37
CA ASP A 528 33.70 -7.64 -19.61
C ASP A 528 33.28 -7.40 -18.15
N GLY A 529 33.58 -8.38 -17.30
CA GLY A 529 33.47 -8.29 -15.84
C GLY A 529 34.79 -8.01 -15.14
N SER A 530 35.81 -7.47 -15.84
CA SER A 530 37.18 -7.38 -15.30
C SER A 530 37.28 -6.56 -14.01
N LEU A 531 36.35 -5.62 -13.78
CA LEU A 531 36.30 -4.77 -12.59
C LEU A 531 35.51 -5.35 -11.40
N LEU A 532 34.92 -6.55 -11.53
CA LEU A 532 34.22 -7.19 -10.41
C LEU A 532 35.14 -7.38 -9.20
N LYS A 533 34.58 -7.09 -8.03
CA LYS A 533 35.20 -7.19 -6.71
C LYS A 533 34.52 -8.27 -5.88
N LEU A 534 35.14 -8.61 -4.75
CA LEU A 534 34.63 -9.64 -3.84
C LEU A 534 33.25 -9.32 -3.27
N ASN A 535 32.94 -8.04 -3.07
CA ASN A 535 31.65 -7.58 -2.56
C ASN A 535 30.56 -7.49 -3.64
N ASP A 536 30.89 -7.76 -4.91
CA ASP A 536 29.93 -7.83 -6.02
C ASP A 536 29.40 -9.25 -6.24
N LEU A 537 29.89 -10.22 -5.44
CA LEU A 537 29.59 -11.64 -5.52
C LEU A 537 29.08 -12.16 -4.18
N LEU A 538 28.00 -12.94 -4.20
CA LEU A 538 27.37 -13.57 -3.03
C LEU A 538 27.56 -15.08 -3.06
N LEU A 539 27.80 -15.67 -1.89
CA LEU A 539 27.58 -17.08 -1.61
C LEU A 539 26.22 -17.27 -0.95
N ALA A 540 25.56 -18.37 -1.27
CA ALA A 540 24.36 -18.80 -0.56
C ALA A 540 24.73 -19.79 0.54
N VAL A 541 24.23 -19.55 1.75
CA VAL A 541 24.43 -20.41 2.93
C VAL A 541 23.07 -20.95 3.38
N ASP A 542 22.98 -22.25 3.67
CA ASP A 542 21.74 -22.89 4.11
C ASP A 542 21.45 -22.68 5.62
N GLY A 543 20.31 -23.19 6.10
CA GLY A 543 19.91 -23.06 7.50
C GLY A 543 20.83 -23.78 8.51
N LYS A 544 21.80 -24.58 8.06
CA LYS A 544 22.80 -25.26 8.89
C LYS A 544 24.15 -24.52 8.88
N GLY A 545 24.27 -23.45 8.11
CA GLY A 545 25.53 -22.71 7.95
C GLY A 545 26.44 -23.26 6.85
N GLU A 546 25.95 -24.21 6.04
CA GLU A 546 26.73 -24.84 4.98
C GLU A 546 26.59 -24.08 3.64
N ILE A 547 27.67 -24.08 2.86
CA ILE A 547 27.67 -23.43 1.54
C ILE A 547 26.82 -24.25 0.56
N VAL A 548 25.84 -23.59 -0.04
CA VAL A 548 25.02 -24.16 -1.11
C VAL A 548 25.88 -24.37 -2.36
N ARG A 549 25.74 -25.54 -2.98
CA ARG A 549 26.49 -25.94 -4.17
C ARG A 549 25.61 -26.00 -5.41
N ASP A 550 26.19 -25.70 -6.57
CA ASP A 550 25.57 -25.89 -7.87
C ASP A 550 25.44 -27.37 -8.25
N SER A 551 24.80 -27.65 -9.39
CA SER A 551 24.61 -29.02 -9.90
C SER A 551 25.92 -29.76 -10.21
N SER A 552 27.04 -29.04 -10.32
CA SER A 552 28.38 -29.58 -10.53
C SER A 552 29.16 -29.75 -9.23
N GLY A 553 28.54 -29.49 -8.08
CA GLY A 553 29.15 -29.61 -6.75
C GLY A 553 30.07 -28.44 -6.35
N ASN A 554 30.14 -27.37 -7.14
CA ASN A 554 30.91 -26.17 -6.79
C ASN A 554 30.09 -25.21 -5.92
N PRO A 555 30.70 -24.35 -5.09
CA PRO A 555 29.99 -23.28 -4.41
C PRO A 555 29.15 -22.44 -5.39
N LEU A 556 27.87 -22.25 -5.08
CA LEU A 556 26.97 -21.40 -5.86
C LEU A 556 27.33 -19.93 -5.61
N VAL A 557 27.88 -19.28 -6.63
CA VAL A 557 28.24 -17.86 -6.60
C VAL A 557 27.24 -17.05 -7.42
N ILE A 558 26.69 -16.00 -6.84
CA ILE A 558 25.67 -15.15 -7.43
C ILE A 558 26.22 -13.74 -7.64
N ILE A 559 26.12 -13.21 -8.86
CA ILE A 559 26.50 -11.82 -9.16
C ILE A 559 25.42 -10.89 -8.63
N CYS A 560 25.81 -9.87 -7.86
CA CYS A 560 24.87 -8.91 -7.26
C CYS A 560 25.09 -7.45 -7.65
N ASN A 561 26.12 -7.14 -8.45
CA ASN A 561 26.39 -5.80 -8.96
C ASN A 561 26.70 -5.85 -10.47
N PHE A 562 26.10 -4.96 -11.25
CA PHE A 562 26.19 -4.93 -12.71
C PHE A 562 26.63 -3.56 -13.27
N GLU A 563 26.95 -2.59 -12.39
CA GLU A 563 27.26 -1.21 -12.77
C GLU A 563 28.46 -1.09 -13.72
N LEU A 564 29.42 -2.01 -13.59
CA LEU A 564 30.71 -2.03 -14.31
C LEU A 564 30.94 -3.37 -15.02
N ILE A 565 29.85 -3.98 -15.51
CA ILE A 565 29.90 -5.13 -16.41
C ILE A 565 29.44 -4.62 -17.78
N TRP A 566 30.28 -4.72 -18.79
CA TRP A 566 29.94 -4.22 -20.12
C TRP A 566 29.86 -5.37 -21.11
N LYS A 567 29.06 -5.22 -22.16
CA LYS A 567 29.12 -6.16 -23.29
C LYS A 567 30.45 -5.94 -24.00
N SER A 568 31.24 -6.99 -24.20
CA SER A 568 32.48 -6.90 -24.97
C SER A 568 32.12 -6.51 -26.41
N SER A 569 32.79 -5.48 -26.94
CA SER A 569 32.75 -5.16 -28.36
C SER A 569 33.29 -6.36 -29.14
N GLU A 570 32.61 -6.76 -30.22
CA GLU A 570 33.19 -7.70 -31.21
C GLU A 570 34.47 -7.16 -31.83
#